data_AF-A0A1G0CUG6-F1
#
_entry.id   AF-A0A1G0CUG6-F1
#
_cell.length_a   1.000
_cell.length_b   1.000
_cell.length_c   1.000
_cell.angle_alpha   90.00
_cell.angle_beta   90.00
_cell.angle_gamma   90.00
#
_symmetry.space_group_name_H-M   'P 1'
#
loop_
_entity.id
_entity.type
_entity.pdbx_description
1 polymer ?
#
loop_
_entity_poly.entity_id
_entity_poly.type
_entity_poly.pdbx_seq_one_letter_code
_entity_poly.pdbx_strand_id
1 'polypeptide(L)'
;MCCLFAFGLLSPVAHAEYADVVLNHQAEKNGMRPVIFPHWFHRIRFRCKVCHYELGFKMRAGANLVQMEDIINGKFCGVCHNNDIAWGVENCDLCHSGKPGLPPGIFGGHETSGPGRW
;
A
#
# COMPACT_ATOMS: atom_id res chain seq x y z
N MET A 1 3.80 33.38 -37.21
CA MET A 1 4.44 32.22 -36.56
C MET A 1 3.95 32.17 -35.12
N CYS A 2 2.82 31.52 -34.87
CA CYS A 2 2.24 31.37 -33.52
C CYS A 2 2.50 29.92 -33.10
N CYS A 3 3.56 29.70 -32.31
CA CYS A 3 3.83 28.39 -31.74
C CYS A 3 2.84 28.16 -30.60
N LEU A 4 1.79 27.39 -30.90
CA LEU A 4 0.92 26.78 -29.91
C LEU A 4 1.75 25.81 -29.06
N PHE A 5 2.24 26.27 -27.91
CA PHE A 5 2.75 25.40 -26.87
C PHE A 5 1.57 24.65 -26.27
N ALA A 6 1.32 23.44 -26.77
CA ALA A 6 0.48 22.46 -26.11
C ALA A 6 1.17 22.09 -24.79
N PHE A 7 0.74 22.75 -23.70
CA PHE A 7 1.12 22.38 -22.34
C PHE A 7 0.41 21.07 -22.02
N GLY A 8 0.99 19.95 -22.46
CA GLY A 8 0.54 18.63 -22.10
C GLY A 8 0.63 18.47 -20.59
N LEU A 9 -0.53 18.34 -19.94
CA LEU A 9 -0.66 17.97 -18.54
C LEU A 9 -0.09 16.56 -18.35
N LEU A 10 1.21 16.47 -18.09
CA LEU A 10 1.85 15.28 -17.55
C LEU A 10 1.32 15.11 -16.12
N SER A 11 0.31 14.26 -15.96
CA SER A 11 -0.16 13.82 -14.64
C SER A 11 1.05 13.35 -13.81
N PRO A 12 1.19 13.79 -12.54
CA PRO A 12 2.24 13.28 -11.68
C PRO A 12 1.94 11.80 -11.43
N VAL A 13 2.78 10.94 -12.00
CA VAL A 13 2.72 9.50 -11.79
C VAL A 13 3.14 9.27 -10.35
N ALA A 14 2.23 8.80 -9.50
CA ALA A 14 2.59 8.32 -8.18
C ALA A 14 3.56 7.13 -8.35
N HIS A 15 4.81 7.34 -7.96
CA HIS A 15 5.82 6.27 -7.87
C HIS A 15 5.73 5.71 -6.46
N ALA A 16 5.89 4.39 -6.30
CA ALA A 16 6.08 3.82 -4.98
C ALA A 16 7.33 4.48 -4.35
N GLU A 17 7.14 5.12 -3.21
CA GLU A 17 8.15 5.90 -2.50
C GLU A 17 8.92 5.01 -1.52
N TYR A 18 9.79 5.65 -0.74
CA TYR A 18 10.62 4.99 0.26
C TYR A 18 9.79 4.17 1.26
N ALA A 19 10.12 2.87 1.36
CA ALA A 19 9.55 1.87 2.26
C ALA A 19 8.08 1.47 2.01
N ASP A 20 7.54 1.71 0.82
CA ASP A 20 6.20 1.23 0.46
C ASP A 20 6.16 -0.30 0.42
N VAL A 21 5.12 -0.90 1.01
CA VAL A 21 4.88 -2.34 0.97
C VAL A 21 3.76 -2.63 -0.02
N VAL A 22 4.07 -3.37 -1.08
CA VAL A 22 3.09 -3.82 -2.07
C VAL A 22 2.55 -5.19 -1.67
N LEU A 23 1.22 -5.30 -1.60
CA LEU A 23 0.49 -6.54 -1.35
C LEU A 23 -0.26 -6.94 -2.62
N ASN A 24 0.15 -8.05 -3.23
CA ASN A 24 -0.46 -8.55 -4.47
C ASN A 24 -0.61 -10.09 -4.54
N HIS A 25 -0.60 -10.79 -3.40
CA HIS A 25 -0.75 -12.25 -3.40
C HIS A 25 -2.20 -12.69 -3.71
N GLN A 26 -3.18 -11.85 -3.41
CA GLN A 26 -4.62 -12.13 -3.55
C GLN A 26 -5.37 -11.04 -4.34
N ALA A 27 -4.90 -9.79 -4.34
CA ALA A 27 -5.64 -8.67 -4.91
C ALA A 27 -6.01 -8.90 -6.38
N GLU A 28 -5.03 -9.15 -7.25
CA GLU A 28 -5.29 -9.37 -8.67
C GLU A 28 -6.03 -10.67 -8.97
N LYS A 29 -5.82 -11.72 -8.16
CA LYS A 29 -6.59 -12.97 -8.27
C LYS A 29 -8.08 -12.76 -8.02
N ASN A 30 -8.41 -11.74 -7.23
CA ASN A 30 -9.77 -11.35 -6.91
C ASN A 30 -10.27 -10.16 -7.74
N GLY A 31 -9.59 -9.84 -8.85
CA GLY A 31 -10.01 -8.77 -9.76
C GLY A 31 -9.74 -7.35 -9.26
N MET A 32 -8.96 -7.17 -8.21
CA MET A 32 -8.60 -5.87 -7.64
C MET A 32 -7.15 -5.50 -7.97
N ARG A 33 -6.87 -4.21 -8.11
CA ARG A 33 -5.50 -3.72 -8.32
C ARG A 33 -4.59 -4.06 -7.12
N PRO A 34 -3.26 -4.18 -7.29
CA PRO A 34 -2.34 -4.37 -6.17
C PRO A 34 -2.51 -3.29 -5.11
N VAL A 35 -2.34 -3.66 -3.83
CA VAL A 35 -2.43 -2.71 -2.72
C VAL A 35 -1.06 -2.10 -2.47
N ILE A 36 -0.99 -0.78 -2.35
CA ILE A 36 0.22 -0.06 -1.90
C ILE A 36 -0.03 0.39 -0.46
N PHE A 37 0.77 -0.13 0.47
CA PHE A 37 0.80 0.32 1.86
C PHE A 37 1.96 1.31 2.06
N PRO A 38 1.67 2.61 2.26
CA PRO A 38 2.70 3.61 2.50
C PRO A 38 3.21 3.52 3.93
N HIS A 39 4.26 2.73 4.17
CA HIS A 39 4.81 2.52 5.52
C HIS A 39 5.28 3.84 6.13
N TRP A 40 5.82 4.75 5.31
CA TRP A 40 6.23 6.07 5.76
C TRP A 40 5.05 6.82 6.39
N PHE A 41 3.89 6.89 5.73
CA PHE A 41 2.75 7.68 6.22
C PHE A 41 2.24 7.17 7.58
N HIS A 42 2.26 5.85 7.75
CA HIS A 42 1.86 5.18 8.99
C HIS A 42 2.90 5.38 10.10
N ARG A 43 4.21 5.40 9.79
CA ARG A 43 5.28 5.55 10.79
C ARG A 43 5.34 6.93 11.46
N ILE A 44 4.79 7.97 10.82
CA ILE A 44 4.74 9.32 11.41
C ILE A 44 3.72 9.36 12.57
N ARG A 45 2.71 8.47 12.51
CA ARG A 45 1.58 8.45 13.45
C ARG A 45 1.68 7.32 14.46
N PHE A 46 2.24 6.18 14.07
CA PHE A 46 2.28 4.97 14.88
C PHE A 46 3.69 4.42 15.02
N ARG A 47 3.96 3.83 16.20
CA ARG A 47 5.20 3.13 16.48
C ARG A 47 5.19 1.73 15.86
N CYS A 48 6.37 1.18 15.56
CA CYS A 48 6.53 -0.14 14.97
C CYS A 48 5.78 -1.25 15.73
N LYS A 49 5.74 -1.16 17.07
CA LYS A 49 5.05 -2.13 17.95
C LYS A 49 3.56 -2.27 17.62
N VAL A 50 2.89 -1.18 17.25
CA VAL A 50 1.45 -1.21 16.95
C VAL A 50 1.20 -2.21 15.83
N CYS A 51 1.87 -2.03 14.69
CA CYS A 51 1.65 -2.92 13.54
C CYS A 51 2.27 -4.31 13.75
N HIS A 52 3.53 -4.38 14.19
CA HIS A 52 4.31 -5.61 14.10
C HIS A 52 4.25 -6.51 15.33
N TYR A 53 3.74 -6.01 16.46
CA TYR A 53 3.55 -6.79 17.67
C TYR A 53 2.08 -6.88 18.04
N GLU A 54 1.37 -5.74 18.12
CA GLU A 54 -0.03 -5.71 18.56
C GLU A 54 -0.97 -6.23 17.46
N LEU A 55 -0.82 -5.77 16.22
CA LEU A 55 -1.65 -6.23 15.09
C LEU A 55 -1.13 -7.50 14.40
N GLY A 56 0.07 -7.98 14.77
CA GLY A 56 0.61 -9.24 14.28
C GLY A 56 1.13 -9.22 12.82
N PHE A 57 1.41 -8.06 12.24
CA PHE A 57 2.13 -7.99 10.97
C PHE A 57 3.57 -8.50 11.15
N LYS A 58 3.93 -9.59 10.48
CA LYS A 58 5.29 -10.12 10.50
C LYS A 58 6.21 -9.13 9.79
N MET A 59 7.45 -9.01 10.28
CA MET A 59 8.51 -8.18 9.68
C MET A 59 9.08 -8.82 8.39
N ARG A 60 8.20 -9.22 7.47
CA ARG A 60 8.54 -9.84 6.18
C ARG A 60 7.38 -9.63 5.21
N ALA A 61 7.65 -9.00 4.07
CA ALA A 61 6.65 -8.81 3.03
C ALA A 61 6.11 -10.17 2.54
N GLY A 62 4.78 -10.24 2.38
CA GLY A 62 4.09 -11.47 1.97
C GLY A 62 3.97 -12.57 3.04
N ALA A 63 4.47 -12.37 4.27
CA ALA A 63 4.40 -13.39 5.32
C ALA A 63 3.04 -13.46 6.05
N ASN A 64 2.21 -12.44 5.90
CA ASN A 64 0.83 -12.43 6.37
C ASN A 64 -0.10 -12.63 5.17
N LEU A 65 -1.10 -13.50 5.34
CA LEU A 65 -2.24 -13.57 4.44
C LEU A 65 -3.26 -12.54 4.92
N VAL A 66 -3.32 -11.39 4.26
CA VAL A 66 -4.29 -10.33 4.56
C VAL A 66 -5.46 -10.48 3.60
N GLN A 67 -6.63 -10.81 4.14
CA GLN A 67 -7.87 -11.00 3.37
C GLN A 67 -8.89 -9.92 3.71
N MET A 68 -9.77 -9.62 2.76
CA MET A 68 -10.78 -8.60 2.95
C MET A 68 -11.81 -8.99 4.02
N GLU A 69 -12.09 -10.29 4.17
CA GLU A 69 -12.91 -10.82 5.27
C GLU A 69 -12.30 -10.51 6.64
N ASP A 70 -10.98 -10.73 6.81
CA ASP A 70 -10.30 -10.39 8.07
C ASP A 70 -10.34 -8.89 8.35
N ILE A 71 -10.18 -8.07 7.30
CA ILE A 71 -10.23 -6.61 7.41
C ILE A 71 -11.63 -6.14 7.81
N ILE A 72 -12.70 -6.64 7.18
CA ILE A 72 -14.09 -6.31 7.55
C ILE A 72 -14.39 -6.73 9.00
N ASN A 73 -13.79 -7.83 9.45
CA ASN A 73 -13.89 -8.31 10.84
C ASN A 73 -12.95 -7.58 11.82
N GLY A 74 -12.41 -6.42 11.45
CA GLY A 74 -11.63 -5.56 12.34
C GLY A 74 -10.20 -6.04 12.60
N LYS A 75 -9.61 -6.86 11.73
CA LYS A 75 -8.20 -7.26 11.79
C LYS A 75 -7.35 -6.49 10.79
N PHE A 76 -6.03 -6.53 10.97
CA PHE A 76 -5.07 -5.90 10.06
C PHE A 76 -5.41 -4.42 9.79
N CYS A 77 -5.67 -4.06 8.53
CA CYS A 77 -6.05 -2.72 8.12
C CYS A 77 -7.33 -2.24 8.81
N GLY A 78 -8.28 -3.14 9.05
CA GLY A 78 -9.61 -2.84 9.60
C GLY A 78 -9.61 -2.49 11.07
N VAL A 79 -8.49 -2.65 11.78
CA VAL A 79 -8.35 -2.15 13.15
C VAL A 79 -8.44 -0.62 13.18
N CYS A 80 -7.91 0.04 12.14
CA CYS A 80 -7.91 1.49 12.02
C CYS A 80 -8.82 2.01 10.90
N HIS A 81 -8.90 1.31 9.76
CA HIS A 81 -9.78 1.67 8.66
C HIS A 81 -11.21 1.19 8.94
N ASN A 82 -11.86 1.87 9.88
CA ASN A 82 -13.12 1.45 10.49
C ASN A 82 -14.15 2.58 10.63
N ASN A 83 -13.95 3.71 9.93
CA ASN A 83 -14.77 4.92 10.01
C ASN A 83 -14.72 5.68 11.36
N ASP A 84 -13.80 5.32 12.26
CA ASP A 84 -13.55 6.03 13.52
C ASP A 84 -12.12 6.57 13.56
N ILE A 85 -11.12 5.69 13.42
CA ILE A 85 -9.70 6.08 13.47
C ILE A 85 -9.22 6.59 12.10
N ALA A 86 -9.66 5.95 11.04
CA ALA A 86 -9.39 6.30 9.65
C ALA A 86 -10.62 6.00 8.78
N TRP A 87 -10.56 6.45 7.52
CA TRP A 87 -11.59 6.18 6.52
C TRP A 87 -11.88 4.68 6.39
N GLY A 88 -13.14 4.34 6.10
CA GLY A 88 -13.63 2.97 6.04
C GLY A 88 -13.20 2.17 4.81
N VAL A 89 -13.21 0.85 4.95
CA VAL A 89 -12.72 -0.14 3.97
C VAL A 89 -13.50 -0.19 2.66
N GLU A 90 -14.67 0.45 2.61
CA GLU A 90 -15.46 0.64 1.39
C GLU A 90 -14.77 1.53 0.34
N ASN A 91 -13.76 2.30 0.73
CA ASN A 91 -12.97 3.15 -0.17
C ASN A 91 -11.88 2.33 -0.88
N CYS A 92 -12.31 1.35 -1.71
CA CYS A 92 -11.45 0.35 -2.34
C CYS A 92 -10.20 0.94 -3.01
N ASP A 93 -10.36 2.03 -3.77
CA ASP A 93 -9.30 2.64 -4.57
C ASP A 93 -8.17 3.28 -3.74
N LEU A 94 -8.43 3.59 -2.47
CA LEU A 94 -7.41 4.15 -1.57
C LEU A 94 -6.38 3.08 -1.17
N CYS A 95 -6.82 1.83 -0.99
CA CYS A 95 -5.94 0.69 -0.76
C CYS A 95 -5.38 0.15 -2.08
N HIS A 96 -6.27 -0.16 -3.02
CA HIS A 96 -5.98 -0.82 -4.30
C HIS A 96 -5.46 0.18 -5.33
N SER A 97 -4.39 0.89 -4.99
CA SER A 97 -3.86 2.01 -5.76
C SER A 97 -2.72 1.63 -6.71
N GLY A 98 -2.21 0.38 -6.63
CA GLY A 98 -1.12 -0.11 -7.45
C GLY A 98 -1.47 -0.26 -8.93
N LYS A 99 -0.44 -0.25 -9.78
CA LYS A 99 -0.58 -0.60 -11.19
C LYS A 99 -0.77 -2.12 -11.34
N PRO A 100 -1.61 -2.60 -12.27
CA PRO A 100 -1.69 -4.02 -12.57
C PRO A 100 -0.31 -4.64 -12.86
N GLY A 101 -0.08 -5.85 -12.37
CA GLY A 101 1.16 -6.61 -12.49
C GLY A 101 2.27 -6.20 -11.52
N LEU A 102 2.03 -5.27 -10.60
CA LEU A 102 3.05 -4.86 -9.62
C LEU A 102 3.38 -6.03 -8.67
N PRO A 103 4.64 -6.50 -8.61
CA PRO A 103 4.97 -7.64 -7.77
C PRO A 103 4.91 -7.26 -6.28
N PRO A 104 4.53 -8.21 -5.40
CA PRO A 104 4.55 -7.99 -3.96
C PRO A 104 5.99 -7.77 -3.47
N GLY A 105 6.17 -6.89 -2.48
CA GLY A 105 7.49 -6.60 -1.92
C GLY A 105 7.57 -5.23 -1.24
N ILE A 106 8.76 -4.86 -0.76
CA ILE A 106 9.06 -3.51 -0.26
C ILE A 106 9.82 -2.76 -1.36
N PHE A 107 9.37 -1.55 -1.63
CA PHE A 107 9.96 -0.65 -2.61
C PHE A 107 10.59 0.54 -1.89
N GLY A 108 11.77 0.97 -2.36
CA GLY A 108 12.47 2.13 -1.82
C GLY A 108 12.94 1.99 -0.36
N GLY A 109 13.48 0.85 0.08
CA GLY A 109 14.09 0.77 1.41
C GLY A 109 15.44 1.52 1.50
N HIS A 110 15.96 1.72 2.72
CA HIS A 110 17.34 2.21 2.95
C HIS A 110 18.43 1.40 2.22
N GLU A 111 18.14 0.14 1.90
CA GLU A 111 19.04 -0.79 1.22
C GLU A 111 18.72 -0.96 -0.27
N THR A 112 17.61 -0.38 -0.77
CA THR A 112 17.05 -0.83 -2.06
C THR A 112 16.60 0.33 -2.94
N SER A 113 17.39 0.64 -3.97
CA SER A 113 16.96 1.34 -5.19
C SER A 113 16.17 0.41 -6.15
N GLY A 114 15.50 -0.62 -5.62
CA GLY A 114 14.78 -1.65 -6.37
C GLY A 114 13.92 -2.55 -5.47
N PRO A 115 13.12 -3.49 -6.03
CA PRO A 115 12.26 -4.38 -5.27
C PRO A 115 13.14 -5.21 -4.34
N GLY A 116 13.01 -4.97 -3.04
CA GLY A 116 14.01 -5.39 -2.08
C GLY A 116 14.23 -6.90 -2.10
N ARG A 117 15.50 -7.29 -2.21
CA ARG A 117 15.93 -8.66 -1.94
C ARG A 117 15.87 -8.87 -0.42
N TRP A 118 14.97 -9.75 0.01
CA TRP A 118 15.08 -10.53 1.24
C TRP A 118 15.07 -12.01 0.86
#